data_AF-A0AA37L7Z7-F1
#
_entry.id   AF-A0AA37L7Z7-F1
#
_cell.length_a   1.000
_cell.length_b   1.000
_cell.length_c   1.000
_cell.angle_alpha   90.00
_cell.angle_beta   90.00
_cell.angle_gamma   90.00
#
_symmetry.space_group_name_H-M   'P 1'
#
loop_
_entity.id
_entity.type
_entity.pdbx_description
1 polymer ?
#
loop_
_entity_poly.entity_id
_entity_poly.type
_entity_poly.pdbx_seq_one_letter_code
_entity_poly.pdbx_strand_id
1 'polypeptide(L)'
;MTSLIDKNFPAGDLSERNYVRWDIEGVERVPQNEAEDIQAVANLINEQQRRTWNKTRHGYGATHARTQGIVKGKFIVPDDLPKHLKQTELFQIGGEYPAACRYSSEPGDPGLDASSQLHFI
;
A
#
# COMPACT_ATOMS: atom_id res chain seq x y z
N MET A 1 -22.85 16.50 1.99
CA MET A 1 -22.71 15.17 1.36
C MET A 1 -21.76 14.33 2.21
N THR A 2 -22.10 14.17 3.50
CA THR A 2 -21.17 13.71 4.55
C THR A 2 -21.80 12.61 5.41
N SER A 3 -23.04 12.18 5.12
CA SER A 3 -23.86 11.37 6.03
C SER A 3 -23.85 9.86 5.74
N LEU A 4 -22.95 9.36 4.89
CA LEU A 4 -22.90 7.95 4.50
C LEU A 4 -21.63 7.21 4.98
N ILE A 5 -20.63 7.92 5.51
CA ILE A 5 -19.39 7.31 6.03
C ILE A 5 -19.54 6.85 7.50
N ASP A 6 -20.40 7.50 8.28
CA ASP A 6 -20.47 7.29 9.74
C ASP A 6 -21.25 6.05 10.20
N LYS A 7 -21.97 5.35 9.30
CA LYS A 7 -22.99 4.37 9.74
C LYS A 7 -22.49 2.95 10.01
N ASN A 8 -21.27 2.58 9.62
CA ASN A 8 -20.83 1.17 9.76
C ASN A 8 -19.67 0.93 10.73
N PHE A 9 -18.94 1.96 11.16
CA PHE A 9 -18.05 1.90 12.33
C PHE A 9 -17.92 3.32 12.86
N PRO A 10 -18.45 3.66 14.05
CA PRO A 10 -18.02 4.90 14.67
C PRO A 10 -16.53 4.70 14.98
N ALA A 11 -15.65 5.31 14.19
CA ALA A 11 -14.31 5.58 14.64
C ALA A 11 -14.45 6.62 15.76
N GLY A 12 -14.91 6.17 16.94
CA GLY A 12 -14.88 6.95 18.16
C GLY A 12 -13.45 7.41 18.42
N ASP A 13 -13.28 8.37 19.32
CA ASP A 13 -11.96 8.92 19.61
C ASP A 13 -10.95 7.81 19.94
N LEU A 14 -9.90 7.73 19.12
CA LEU A 14 -8.84 6.72 19.21
C LEU A 14 -7.68 7.18 20.10
N SER A 15 -7.74 8.40 20.63
CA SER A 15 -6.70 9.04 21.45
C SER A 15 -6.31 8.22 22.69
N GLU A 16 -7.28 7.56 23.33
CA GLU A 16 -7.11 6.82 24.59
C GLU A 16 -6.73 5.34 24.42
N ARG A 17 -6.44 4.88 23.19
CA ARG A 17 -6.09 3.47 22.96
C ARG A 17 -4.69 3.13 23.48
N ASN A 18 -4.59 1.98 24.16
CA ASN A 18 -3.32 1.36 24.50
C ASN A 18 -2.83 0.53 23.30
N TYR A 19 -1.66 0.87 22.77
CA TYR A 19 -1.03 0.17 21.66
C TYR A 19 -0.04 -0.86 22.18
N VAL A 20 -0.07 -2.05 21.58
CA VAL A 20 0.92 -3.11 21.78
C VAL A 20 1.80 -3.22 20.54
N ARG A 21 3.03 -3.74 20.69
CA ARG A 21 3.84 -4.06 19.51
C ARG A 21 3.18 -5.18 18.71
N TRP A 22 3.35 -5.16 17.40
CA TRP A 22 2.73 -6.15 16.51
C TRP A 22 3.29 -7.56 16.69
N ASP A 23 4.51 -7.68 17.23
CA ASP A 23 5.25 -8.94 17.40
C ASP A 23 5.16 -9.55 18.80
N ILE A 24 4.29 -9.01 19.68
CA ILE A 24 4.07 -9.65 20.99
C ILE A 24 3.29 -10.96 20.83
N GLU A 25 3.54 -11.88 21.75
CA GLU A 25 2.82 -13.15 21.81
C GLU A 25 1.30 -12.93 21.89
N GLY A 26 0.55 -13.60 21.00
CA GLY A 26 -0.91 -13.58 20.97
C GLY A 26 -1.55 -12.53 20.06
N VAL A 27 -0.78 -11.60 19.46
CA VAL A 27 -1.30 -10.66 18.45
C VAL A 27 -1.49 -11.34 17.11
N GLU A 28 -0.46 -12.04 16.63
CA GLU A 28 -0.50 -12.78 15.38
C GLU A 28 -0.82 -14.26 15.65
N ARG A 29 -1.59 -14.86 14.75
CA ARG A 29 -1.82 -16.31 14.70
C ARG A 29 -1.56 -16.78 13.28
N VAL A 30 -0.39 -17.39 13.09
CA VAL A 30 0.03 -17.98 11.81
C VAL A 30 -0.96 -19.11 11.43
N PRO A 31 -1.67 -19.00 10.30
CA PRO A 31 -2.51 -20.08 9.79
C PRO A 31 -1.68 -21.33 9.44
N GLN A 32 -2.31 -22.50 9.51
CA GLN A 32 -1.62 -23.80 9.35
C GLN A 32 -0.81 -23.93 8.05
N ASN A 33 -1.27 -23.33 6.95
CA ASN A 33 -0.65 -23.47 5.62
C ASN A 33 0.02 -22.19 5.11
N GLU A 34 0.25 -21.21 5.99
CA GLU A 34 0.76 -19.91 5.55
C GLU A 34 2.10 -20.01 4.82
N ALA A 35 3.00 -20.88 5.30
CA ALA A 35 4.31 -21.06 4.68
C ALA A 35 4.19 -21.67 3.27
N GLU A 36 3.35 -22.68 3.10
CA GLU A 36 3.07 -23.32 1.82
C GLU A 36 2.41 -22.35 0.84
N ASP A 37 1.43 -21.57 1.32
CA ASP A 37 0.71 -20.58 0.52
C ASP A 37 1.64 -19.45 0.06
N ILE A 38 2.50 -18.94 0.95
CA ILE A 38 3.55 -17.96 0.62
C ILE A 38 4.45 -18.54 -0.49
N GLN A 39 4.91 -19.78 -0.34
CA GLN A 39 5.79 -20.40 -1.32
C GLN A 39 5.09 -20.63 -2.67
N ALA A 40 3.81 -21.02 -2.66
CA ALA A 40 3.01 -21.19 -3.86
C ALA A 40 2.85 -19.86 -4.62
N VAL A 41 2.55 -18.77 -3.92
CA VAL A 41 2.47 -17.41 -4.50
C VAL A 41 3.83 -16.97 -5.06
N ALA A 42 4.92 -17.19 -4.31
CA ALA A 42 6.26 -16.85 -4.78
C ALA A 42 6.63 -17.61 -6.06
N ASN A 43 6.28 -18.91 -6.15
CA ASN A 43 6.52 -19.72 -7.34
C ASN A 43 5.74 -19.21 -8.56
N LEU A 44 4.47 -18.86 -8.37
CA LEU A 44 3.61 -18.30 -9.41
C LEU A 44 4.16 -16.98 -9.95
N ILE A 45 4.49 -16.03 -9.06
CA ILE A 45 5.04 -14.72 -9.44
C ILE A 45 6.36 -14.90 -10.19
N ASN A 46 7.25 -15.78 -9.72
CA ASN A 46 8.51 -16.06 -10.38
C ASN A 46 8.32 -16.63 -11.78
N GLU A 47 7.32 -17.47 -11.99
CA GLU A 47 6.99 -17.98 -13.31
C GLU A 47 6.48 -16.89 -14.24
N GLN A 48 5.56 -16.04 -13.76
CA GLN A 48 5.06 -14.88 -14.50
C GLN A 48 6.22 -13.97 -14.94
N GLN A 49 7.12 -13.65 -14.01
CA GLN A 49 8.30 -12.82 -14.27
C GLN A 49 9.23 -13.43 -15.33
N ARG A 50 9.50 -14.75 -15.26
CA ARG A 50 10.28 -15.46 -16.30
C ARG A 50 9.62 -15.38 -17.68
N ARG A 51 8.30 -15.58 -17.77
CA ARG A 51 7.55 -15.49 -19.03
C ARG A 51 7.64 -14.08 -19.62
N THR A 52 7.42 -13.06 -18.79
CA THR A 52 7.52 -11.66 -19.19
C THR A 52 8.92 -11.30 -19.66
N TRP A 53 9.96 -11.73 -18.93
CA TRP A 53 11.36 -11.53 -19.33
C TRP A 53 11.67 -12.18 -20.68
N ASN A 54 11.25 -13.43 -20.88
CA ASN A 54 11.49 -14.15 -22.14
C ASN A 54 10.83 -13.47 -23.34
N LYS A 55 9.68 -12.80 -23.14
CA LYS A 55 8.96 -12.07 -24.19
C LYS A 55 9.51 -10.65 -24.44
N THR A 56 9.78 -9.92 -23.38
CA THR A 56 10.02 -8.46 -23.45
C THR A 56 11.48 -8.06 -23.23
N ARG A 57 12.28 -8.95 -22.61
CA ARG A 57 13.65 -8.67 -22.14
C ARG A 57 13.75 -7.48 -21.17
N HIS A 58 12.65 -7.19 -20.47
CA HIS A 58 12.57 -6.15 -19.44
C HIS A 58 11.95 -6.72 -18.16
N GLY A 59 12.37 -6.17 -17.01
CA GLY A 59 11.74 -6.45 -15.73
C GLY A 59 10.56 -5.50 -15.49
N TYR A 60 9.40 -6.05 -15.20
CA TYR A 60 8.21 -5.28 -14.82
C TYR A 60 7.72 -5.72 -13.44
N GLY A 61 7.03 -4.84 -12.72
CA GLY A 61 6.32 -5.23 -11.50
C GLY A 61 5.30 -6.34 -11.78
N ALA A 62 5.09 -7.25 -10.83
CA ALA A 62 4.07 -8.30 -10.96
C ALA A 62 2.66 -7.71 -11.06
N THR A 63 2.45 -6.60 -10.36
CA THR A 63 1.33 -5.67 -10.47
C THR A 63 1.89 -4.27 -10.67
N HIS A 64 1.05 -3.31 -11.03
CA HIS A 64 1.42 -1.91 -11.14
C HIS A 64 2.57 -1.68 -12.13
N ALA A 65 2.66 -2.48 -13.20
CA ALA A 65 3.77 -2.46 -14.15
C ALA A 65 3.83 -1.13 -14.92
N ARG A 66 2.66 -0.55 -15.20
CA ARG A 66 2.54 0.72 -15.90
C ARG A 66 2.64 1.91 -14.96
N THR A 67 3.44 2.90 -15.36
CA THR A 67 3.47 4.21 -14.71
C THR A 67 2.70 5.22 -15.57
N GLN A 68 1.70 5.90 -15.03
CA GLN A 68 1.07 7.04 -15.69
C GLN A 68 1.82 8.35 -15.43
N GLY A 69 2.43 8.49 -14.25
CA GLY A 69 3.17 9.69 -13.89
C GLY A 69 3.89 9.58 -12.56
N ILE A 70 4.90 10.45 -12.38
CA ILE A 70 5.65 10.59 -11.14
C ILE A 70 5.54 12.05 -10.69
N VAL A 71 5.07 12.25 -9.46
CA VAL A 71 4.98 13.57 -8.83
C VAL A 71 6.02 13.63 -7.72
N LYS A 72 6.89 14.63 -7.78
CA LYS A 72 7.84 14.94 -6.71
C LYS A 72 7.29 16.08 -5.87
N GLY A 73 7.43 15.98 -4.56
CA GLY A 73 6.93 17.00 -3.65
C GLY A 73 7.53 16.87 -2.26
N LYS A 74 6.83 17.47 -1.31
CA LYS A 74 7.14 17.41 0.11
C LYS A 74 5.99 16.72 0.83
N PHE A 75 6.32 15.77 1.70
CA PHE A 75 5.39 15.19 2.65
C PHE A 75 5.57 15.90 3.99
N ILE A 76 4.48 16.47 4.52
CA ILE A 76 4.52 17.30 5.72
C ILE A 76 3.87 16.53 6.86
N VAL A 77 4.62 16.33 7.94
CA VAL A 77 4.14 15.72 9.18
C VAL A 77 3.94 16.84 10.21
N PRO A 78 2.70 17.07 10.69
CA PRO A 78 2.44 18.05 11.75
C PRO A 78 3.12 17.67 13.08
N ASP A 79 3.63 18.66 13.81
CA ASP A 79 4.23 18.44 15.14
C ASP A 79 3.22 17.97 16.19
N ASP A 80 1.94 18.31 16.00
CA ASP A 80 0.85 18.09 16.94
C ASP A 80 -0.03 16.88 16.60
N LEU A 81 0.50 15.92 15.82
CA LEU A 81 -0.23 14.69 15.54
C LEU A 81 -0.68 14.00 16.85
N PRO A 82 -1.94 13.53 16.93
CA PRO A 82 -2.42 12.73 18.04
C PRO A 82 -1.52 11.52 18.29
N LYS A 83 -1.38 11.12 19.56
CA LYS A 83 -0.50 10.01 19.96
C LYS A 83 -0.71 8.74 19.13
N HIS A 84 -1.95 8.43 18.76
CA HIS A 84 -2.28 7.25 17.95
C HIS A 84 -1.83 7.31 16.48
N LEU A 85 -1.55 8.50 15.94
CA LEU A 85 -1.03 8.70 14.59
C LEU A 85 0.50 8.88 14.57
N LYS A 86 1.13 9.12 15.72
CA LYS A 86 2.59 9.19 15.89
C LYS A 86 3.23 7.79 15.93
N GLN A 87 2.88 6.95 14.97
CA GLN A 87 3.40 5.59 14.84
C GLN A 87 4.62 5.59 13.91
N THR A 88 5.69 4.91 14.29
CA THR A 88 7.00 4.87 13.56
C THR A 88 7.79 6.17 13.59
N GLU A 89 9.06 6.09 13.22
CA GLU A 89 10.05 7.17 13.26
C GLU A 89 9.63 8.38 12.40
N LEU A 90 8.92 8.15 11.29
CA LEU A 90 8.52 9.20 10.35
C LEU A 90 7.42 10.10 10.91
N PHE A 91 6.45 9.56 11.65
CA PHE A 91 5.28 10.32 12.12
C PHE A 91 5.45 10.85 13.56
N GLN A 92 6.50 10.44 14.28
CA GLN A 92 6.78 10.90 15.64
C GLN A 92 7.37 12.31 15.71
N ILE A 93 8.10 12.71 14.67
CA ILE A 93 8.81 13.98 14.57
C ILE A 93 8.13 14.77 13.47
N GLY A 94 7.66 15.99 13.77
CA GLY A 94 7.12 16.86 12.72
C GLY A 94 8.22 17.37 11.81
N GLY A 95 7.86 17.64 10.55
CA GLY A 95 8.83 18.10 9.56
C GLY A 95 8.37 17.96 8.12
N GLU A 96 9.26 18.37 7.21
CA GLU A 96 9.08 18.25 5.77
C GLU A 96 10.05 17.21 5.21
N TYR A 97 9.51 16.21 4.51
CA TYR A 97 10.27 15.12 3.93
C TYR A 97 10.16 15.13 2.41
N PRO A 98 11.25 14.92 1.65
CA PRO A 98 11.14 14.76 0.21
C PRO A 98 10.31 13.52 -0.13
N ALA A 99 9.34 13.68 -1.03
CA ALA A 99 8.45 12.59 -1.43
C ALA A 99 8.38 12.45 -2.95
N ALA A 100 8.20 11.21 -3.40
CA ALA A 100 7.91 10.88 -4.79
C ALA A 100 6.72 9.92 -4.84
N CYS A 101 5.64 10.35 -5.50
CA CYS A 101 4.44 9.54 -5.70
C CYS A 101 4.40 9.03 -7.13
N ARG A 102 4.11 7.73 -7.30
CA ARG A 102 4.00 7.07 -8.60
C ARG A 102 2.56 6.61 -8.82
N TYR A 103 1.93 7.09 -9.88
CA TYR A 103 0.62 6.62 -10.30
C TYR A 103 0.78 5.42 -11.24
N SER A 104 0.02 4.36 -10.97
CA SER A 104 0.06 3.10 -11.72
C SER A 104 -1.33 2.48 -11.83
N SER A 105 -1.61 1.75 -12.91
CA SER A 105 -2.77 0.86 -13.04
C SER A 105 -2.43 -0.50 -12.46
N GLU A 106 -3.38 -1.23 -11.88
CA GLU A 106 -3.11 -2.54 -11.24
C GLU A 106 -2.44 -3.60 -12.15
N PRO A 107 -2.80 -3.75 -13.44
CA PRO A 107 -2.29 -4.88 -14.22
C PRO A 107 -0.77 -4.94 -14.34
N GLY A 108 -0.24 -6.17 -14.39
CA GLY A 108 1.17 -6.45 -14.66
C GLY A 108 1.58 -6.28 -16.13
N ASP A 109 0.64 -6.01 -17.04
CA ASP A 109 0.92 -5.69 -18.45
C ASP A 109 1.19 -4.18 -18.61
N PRO A 110 2.35 -3.78 -19.17
CA PRO A 110 2.65 -2.37 -19.46
C PRO A 110 1.83 -1.79 -20.65
N GLY A 111 0.92 -2.55 -21.25
CA GLY A 111 0.07 -2.14 -22.37
C GLY A 111 -0.79 -0.89 -22.14
N LEU A 112 -1.53 -0.50 -23.19
CA LEU A 112 -2.40 0.67 -23.20
C LEU A 112 -3.65 0.48 -22.31
N ASP A 113 -4.09 1.56 -21.66
CA ASP A 113 -5.21 1.56 -20.72
C ASP A 113 -6.48 1.52 -21.56
N ALA A 114 -7.07 0.33 -21.69
CA ALA A 114 -8.38 0.19 -22.34
C ALA A 114 -9.54 0.49 -21.37
N SER A 115 -9.28 0.67 -20.06
CA SER A 115 -10.30 0.81 -19.02
C SER A 115 -10.29 2.13 -18.25
N SER A 116 -9.51 3.14 -18.67
CA SER A 116 -9.64 4.49 -18.11
C SER A 116 -10.85 5.21 -18.72
N GLN A 117 -12.07 4.75 -18.40
CA GLN A 117 -13.22 5.64 -18.43
C GLN A 117 -13.02 6.67 -17.32
N LEU A 118 -12.36 7.77 -17.66
CA LEU A 118 -12.30 8.98 -16.86
C LEU A 118 -13.70 9.59 -16.79
N HIS A 119 -14.52 9.11 -15.85
CA HIS A 119 -15.63 9.92 -15.33
C HIS A 119 -15.03 10.90 -14.33
N PHE A 120 -14.74 12.10 -14.81
CA PHE A 120 -14.59 13.26 -13.93
C PHE A 120 -15.97 13.52 -13.30
N ILE A 121 -16.05 13.41 -11.98
CA ILE A 121 -17.14 13.96 -11.17
C ILE A 121 -16.56 15.10 -10.35
#